data_AF-A0A439VRK0-F1
#
_entry.id   AF-A0A439VRK0-F1
#
_cell.length_a   1.000
_cell.length_b   1.000
_cell.length_c   1.000
_cell.angle_alpha   90.00
_cell.angle_beta   90.00
_cell.angle_gamma   90.00
#
_symmetry.space_group_name_H-M   'P 1'
#
loop_
_entity.id
_entity.type
_entity.pdbx_description
1 polymer ?
#
loop_
_entity_poly.entity_id
_entity_poly.type
_entity_poly.pdbx_seq_one_letter_code
_entity_poly.pdbx_strand_id
1 'polypeptide(L)'
;MKRKRITERQLDEAFAERLIADAKFRTWVLQPSKFASLLPEVRLLHEELSASRRMAVNSWRHVWCTLPDRTQGETDIFAVFETRERYRFSVHIENKPPRCTLRKLQAENYPKRAAFLAGHPRYLKYEGYETVIMAPGDFIANEPRCEYFDRPIRYEEVAAQIPLFAEALRG
;
A
#
# COMPACT_ATOMS: atom_id res chain seq x y z
N MET A 1 -31.73 8.60 -8.89
CA MET A 1 -30.48 8.01 -9.44
C MET A 1 -29.80 7.20 -8.34
N LYS A 2 -29.45 5.92 -8.59
CA LYS A 2 -28.63 5.14 -7.64
C LYS A 2 -27.20 5.71 -7.66
N ARG A 3 -26.65 6.10 -6.51
CA ARG A 3 -25.23 6.48 -6.41
C ARG A 3 -24.37 5.29 -6.84
N LYS A 4 -23.41 5.51 -7.74
CA LYS A 4 -22.43 4.50 -8.15
C LYS A 4 -21.53 4.19 -6.94
N ARG A 5 -21.44 2.92 -6.55
CA ARG A 5 -20.56 2.47 -5.47
C ARG A 5 -19.11 2.58 -5.92
N ILE A 6 -18.27 3.24 -5.12
CA ILE A 6 -16.82 3.28 -5.32
C ILE A 6 -16.25 1.92 -4.95
N THR A 7 -15.42 1.36 -5.82
CA THR A 7 -14.77 0.07 -5.60
C THR A 7 -13.39 0.24 -4.96
N GLU A 8 -12.93 -0.81 -4.29
CA GLU A 8 -11.56 -0.91 -3.74
C GLU A 8 -10.51 -0.56 -4.79
N ARG A 9 -10.62 -1.20 -5.97
CA ARG A 9 -9.73 -0.96 -7.10
C ARG A 9 -9.63 0.50 -7.52
N GLN A 10 -10.73 1.26 -7.46
CA GLN A 10 -10.73 2.69 -7.79
C GLN A 10 -9.98 3.52 -6.73
N LEU A 11 -10.08 3.13 -5.46
CA LEU A 11 -9.33 3.76 -4.36
C LEU A 11 -7.84 3.44 -4.46
N ASP A 12 -7.48 2.19 -4.76
CA ASP A 12 -6.08 1.78 -4.96
C ASP A 12 -5.45 2.53 -6.13
N GLU A 13 -6.21 2.70 -7.21
CA GLU A 13 -5.77 3.46 -8.38
C GLU A 13 -5.52 4.92 -8.02
N ALA A 14 -6.49 5.58 -7.40
CA ALA A 14 -6.37 6.98 -7.03
C ALA A 14 -5.19 7.22 -6.08
N PHE A 15 -4.96 6.31 -5.13
CA PHE A 15 -3.81 6.38 -4.23
C PHE A 15 -2.47 6.20 -4.95
N ALA A 16 -2.37 5.18 -5.81
CA ALA A 16 -1.14 4.91 -6.57
C ALA A 16 -0.83 6.01 -7.59
N GLU A 17 -1.84 6.58 -8.26
CA GLU A 17 -1.68 7.71 -9.17
C GLU A 17 -1.21 8.96 -8.41
N ARG A 18 -1.78 9.23 -7.22
CA ARG A 18 -1.33 10.33 -6.39
C ARG A 18 0.11 10.13 -5.91
N LEU A 19 0.51 8.90 -5.56
CA LEU A 19 1.90 8.56 -5.23
C LEU A 19 2.86 8.89 -6.39
N ILE A 20 2.46 8.70 -7.64
CA ILE A 20 3.28 9.05 -8.82
C ILE A 20 3.32 10.58 -9.01
N ALA A 21 2.15 11.22 -9.02
CA ALA A 21 2.02 12.60 -9.44
C ALA A 21 2.52 13.64 -8.44
N ASP A 22 2.52 13.32 -7.14
CA ASP A 22 2.65 14.33 -6.09
C ASP A 22 3.75 14.01 -5.07
N ALA A 23 4.84 14.77 -5.12
CA ALA A 23 5.95 14.65 -4.19
C ALA A 23 5.55 14.95 -2.75
N LYS A 24 4.66 15.93 -2.52
CA LYS A 24 4.18 16.27 -1.18
C LYS A 24 3.35 15.13 -0.60
N PHE A 25 2.55 14.46 -1.44
CA PHE A 25 1.82 13.28 -1.02
C PHE A 25 2.75 12.12 -0.66
N ARG A 26 3.81 11.87 -1.44
CA ARG A 26 4.83 10.87 -1.07
C ARG A 26 5.47 11.19 0.28
N THR A 27 5.84 12.46 0.51
CA THR A 27 6.34 12.91 1.81
C THR A 27 5.32 12.66 2.91
N TRP A 28 4.05 13.01 2.71
CA TRP A 28 2.97 12.77 3.66
C TRP A 28 2.79 11.27 3.99
N VAL A 29 2.84 10.39 3.00
CA VAL A 29 2.74 8.92 3.20
C VAL A 29 3.91 8.39 4.03
N LEU A 30 5.12 8.90 3.80
CA LEU A 30 6.37 8.39 4.39
C LEU A 30 6.78 9.10 5.69
N GLN A 31 6.28 10.30 5.97
CA GLN A 31 6.59 11.07 7.19
C GLN A 31 6.26 10.33 8.50
N PRO A 32 5.14 9.60 8.63
CA PRO A 32 4.87 8.81 9.83
C PRO A 32 5.50 7.41 9.81
N SER A 33 6.26 7.06 8.76
CA SER A 33 6.87 5.74 8.62
C SER A 33 8.20 5.63 9.35
N LYS A 34 8.69 4.40 9.54
CA LYS A 34 10.07 4.16 10.00
C LYS A 34 11.16 4.61 9.01
N PHE A 35 10.77 5.05 7.81
CA PHE A 35 11.67 5.59 6.78
C PHE A 35 11.67 7.13 6.73
N ALA A 36 11.04 7.81 7.69
CA ALA A 36 10.94 9.28 7.71
C ALA A 36 12.30 9.99 7.59
N SER A 37 13.37 9.42 8.16
CA SER A 37 14.73 9.96 8.07
C SER A 37 15.32 9.94 6.66
N LEU A 38 14.75 9.16 5.74
CA LEU A 38 15.22 9.01 4.36
C LEU A 38 14.58 10.02 3.39
N LEU A 39 13.48 10.66 3.80
CA LEU A 39 12.58 11.49 2.98
C LEU A 39 13.22 12.50 2.01
N PRO A 40 14.28 13.24 2.37
CA PRO A 40 14.86 14.23 1.46
C PRO A 40 15.37 13.65 0.14
N GLU A 41 15.59 12.32 0.09
CA GLU A 41 16.33 11.68 -0.99
C GLU A 41 15.60 10.51 -1.65
N VAL A 42 14.29 10.32 -1.38
CA VAL A 42 13.55 9.16 -1.88
C VAL A 42 12.89 9.39 -3.24
N ARG A 43 13.05 8.42 -4.13
CA ARG A 43 12.35 8.33 -5.42
C ARG A 43 11.49 7.08 -5.49
N LEU A 44 10.26 7.21 -5.97
CA LEU A 44 9.37 6.07 -6.25
C LEU A 44 9.82 5.34 -7.54
N LEU A 45 10.06 4.03 -7.44
CA LEU A 45 10.52 3.16 -8.52
C LEU A 45 9.37 2.51 -9.33
N HIS A 46 8.31 3.26 -9.63
CA HIS A 46 7.12 2.69 -10.26
C HIS A 46 7.37 2.23 -11.71
N GLU A 47 8.23 2.92 -12.47
CA GLU A 47 8.60 2.54 -13.84
C GLU A 47 9.45 1.27 -13.84
N GLU A 48 10.47 1.20 -12.98
CA GLU A 48 11.34 0.04 -12.84
C GLU A 48 10.55 -1.19 -12.38
N LEU A 49 9.60 -0.99 -11.45
CA LEU A 49 8.73 -2.05 -10.97
C LEU A 49 7.81 -2.56 -12.08
N SER A 50 7.22 -1.65 -12.86
CA SER A 50 6.40 -1.99 -14.02
C SER A 50 7.18 -2.80 -15.05
N ALA A 51 8.39 -2.34 -15.39
CA ALA A 51 9.29 -2.99 -16.35
C ALA A 51 9.73 -4.38 -15.86
N SER A 52 10.14 -4.50 -14.60
CA SER A 52 10.59 -5.77 -14.00
C SER A 52 9.50 -6.83 -14.00
N ARG A 53 8.24 -6.43 -13.79
CA ARG A 53 7.11 -7.36 -13.71
C ARG A 53 6.46 -7.68 -15.06
N ARG A 54 6.87 -7.01 -16.15
CA ARG A 54 6.28 -7.09 -17.50
C ARG A 54 4.76 -6.88 -17.46
N MET A 55 4.34 -5.87 -16.72
CA MET A 55 2.93 -5.64 -16.42
C MET A 55 2.31 -4.55 -17.30
N ALA A 56 0.99 -4.62 -17.50
CA ALA A 56 0.24 -3.55 -18.12
C ALA A 56 0.28 -2.28 -17.24
N VAL A 57 0.09 -1.12 -17.87
CA VAL A 57 0.02 0.19 -17.20
C VAL A 57 -0.94 0.11 -16.00
N ASN A 58 -0.56 0.74 -14.88
CA ASN A 58 -1.27 0.79 -13.60
C ASN A 58 -1.38 -0.53 -12.80
N SER A 59 -1.07 -1.71 -13.35
CA SER A 59 -1.13 -2.97 -12.59
C SER A 59 0.07 -3.22 -11.67
N TRP A 60 1.10 -2.36 -11.75
CA TRP A 60 2.33 -2.44 -10.96
C TRP A 60 2.11 -2.39 -9.45
N ARG A 61 1.03 -1.74 -8.99
CA ARG A 61 0.67 -1.59 -7.58
C ARG A 61 0.17 -2.87 -6.92
N HIS A 62 -0.47 -3.75 -7.70
CA HIS A 62 -1.08 -4.97 -7.18
C HIS A 62 -0.06 -6.11 -7.23
N VAL A 63 0.25 -6.74 -6.10
CA VAL A 63 1.18 -7.88 -6.04
C VAL A 63 0.48 -9.10 -5.46
N TRP A 64 0.27 -10.12 -6.31
CA TRP A 64 -0.10 -11.46 -5.86
C TRP A 64 1.15 -12.32 -5.64
N CYS A 65 1.20 -13.05 -4.52
CA CYS A 65 2.22 -14.05 -4.30
C CYS A 65 1.67 -15.32 -3.63
N THR A 66 2.38 -16.42 -3.84
CA THR A 66 2.19 -17.69 -3.11
C THR A 66 3.40 -17.88 -2.20
N LEU A 67 3.18 -17.96 -0.90
CA LEU A 67 4.22 -18.22 0.09
C LEU A 67 4.65 -19.71 0.06
N PRO A 68 5.80 -20.06 0.65
CA PRO A 68 6.27 -21.46 0.69
C PRO A 68 5.30 -22.44 1.37
N ASP A 69 4.49 -21.96 2.32
CA ASP A 69 3.42 -22.73 2.97
C ASP A 69 2.15 -22.87 2.12
N ARG A 70 2.21 -22.45 0.85
CA ARG A 70 1.12 -22.43 -0.15
C ARG A 70 -0.01 -21.45 0.15
N THR A 71 0.10 -20.63 1.20
CA THR A 71 -0.84 -19.54 1.39
C THR A 71 -0.67 -18.50 0.28
N GLN A 72 -1.79 -17.96 -0.19
CA GLN A 72 -1.83 -16.97 -1.26
C GLN A 72 -2.40 -15.67 -0.71
N GLY A 73 -1.95 -14.55 -1.28
CA GLY A 73 -2.49 -13.25 -0.94
C GLY A 73 -2.05 -12.17 -1.90
N GLU A 74 -2.80 -11.08 -1.86
CA GLU A 74 -2.54 -9.86 -2.59
C GLU A 74 -2.00 -8.78 -1.65
N THR A 75 -1.21 -7.87 -2.21
CA THR A 75 -0.95 -6.54 -1.67
C THR A 75 -1.61 -5.55 -2.62
N ASP A 76 -2.58 -4.79 -2.12
CA ASP A 76 -3.42 -3.91 -2.93
C ASP A 76 -2.63 -2.70 -3.47
N ILE A 77 -1.70 -2.18 -2.67
CA ILE A 77 -0.76 -1.16 -3.12
C ILE A 77 0.65 -1.51 -2.64
N PHE A 78 1.51 -1.80 -3.59
CA PHE A 78 2.93 -2.08 -3.41
C PHE A 78 3.76 -0.96 -4.04
N ALA A 79 4.50 -0.22 -3.21
CA ALA A 79 5.36 0.86 -3.65
C ALA A 79 6.80 0.60 -3.20
N VAL A 80 7.76 0.72 -4.13
CA VAL A 80 9.20 0.61 -3.83
C VAL A 80 9.85 1.96 -4.02
N PHE A 81 10.67 2.36 -3.06
CA PHE A 81 11.43 3.60 -3.05
C PHE A 81 12.93 3.31 -3.05
N GLU A 82 13.71 4.26 -3.56
CA GLU A 82 15.17 4.22 -3.55
C GLU A 82 15.73 5.56 -3.06
N THR A 83 16.72 5.52 -2.17
CA THR A 83 17.49 6.70 -1.76
C THR A 83 18.64 6.99 -2.74
N ARG A 84 19.34 8.11 -2.55
CA ARG A 84 20.52 8.44 -3.35
C ARG A 84 21.65 7.39 -3.22
N GLU A 85 21.81 6.81 -2.04
CA GLU A 85 22.78 5.73 -1.74
C GLU A 85 22.35 4.36 -2.27
N ARG A 86 21.26 4.29 -3.06
CA ARG A 86 20.68 3.05 -3.58
C ARG A 86 20.09 2.13 -2.53
N TYR A 87 19.87 2.61 -1.31
CA TYR A 87 19.08 1.87 -0.33
C TYR A 87 17.65 1.79 -0.82
N ARG A 88 17.12 0.57 -0.92
CA ARG A 88 15.74 0.32 -1.38
C ARG A 88 14.87 -0.12 -0.23
N PHE A 89 13.68 0.45 -0.17
CA PHE A 89 12.66 0.00 0.76
C PHE A 89 11.28 -0.02 0.12
N SER A 90 10.33 -0.74 0.71
CA SER A 90 8.96 -0.82 0.21
C SER A 90 7.92 -0.44 1.26
N VAL A 91 6.77 0.02 0.77
CA VAL A 91 5.54 0.17 1.55
C VAL A 91 4.51 -0.78 0.94
N HIS A 92 4.02 -1.70 1.76
CA HIS A 92 2.98 -2.65 1.40
C HIS A 92 1.69 -2.22 2.09
N ILE A 93 0.65 -1.91 1.31
CA ILE A 93 -0.61 -1.38 1.85
C ILE A 93 -1.76 -2.35 1.53
N GLU A 94 -2.45 -2.78 2.57
CA GLU A 94 -3.76 -3.42 2.46
C GLU A 94 -4.83 -2.31 2.53
N ASN A 95 -5.75 -2.29 1.59
CA ASN A 95 -6.85 -1.34 1.55
C ASN A 95 -8.16 -2.02 1.98
N LYS A 96 -8.82 -1.48 3.01
CA LYS A 96 -10.12 -1.96 3.49
C LYS A 96 -11.18 -0.88 3.39
N PRO A 97 -11.96 -0.87 2.29
CA PRO A 97 -13.09 0.03 2.15
C PRO A 97 -14.17 -0.21 3.22
N PRO A 98 -15.10 0.74 3.42
CA PRO A 98 -16.21 0.57 4.33
C PRO A 98 -16.98 -0.73 4.09
N ARG A 99 -17.36 -1.39 5.19
CA ARG A 99 -18.10 -2.67 5.22
C ARG A 99 -17.32 -3.89 4.71
N CYS A 100 -16.03 -3.76 4.42
CA CYS A 100 -15.14 -4.90 4.22
C CYS A 100 -14.66 -5.47 5.57
N THR A 101 -14.11 -6.68 5.53
CA THR A 101 -13.50 -7.34 6.69
C THR A 101 -12.12 -7.89 6.32
N LEU A 102 -11.25 -8.05 7.31
CA LEU A 102 -10.03 -8.85 7.14
C LEU A 102 -10.43 -10.32 7.12
N ARG A 103 -9.98 -11.05 6.09
CA ARG A 103 -10.16 -12.50 6.02
C ARG A 103 -9.27 -13.20 7.06
N LYS A 104 -9.59 -14.46 7.39
CA LYS A 104 -8.78 -15.28 8.30
C LYS A 104 -7.33 -15.33 7.80
N LEU A 105 -6.37 -15.09 8.68
CA LEU A 105 -4.92 -15.05 8.40
C LEU A 105 -4.47 -13.94 7.43
N GLN A 106 -5.35 -13.04 6.98
CA GLN A 106 -4.98 -12.02 5.99
C GLN A 106 -3.96 -11.03 6.54
N ALA A 107 -4.20 -10.57 7.78
CA ALA A 107 -3.35 -9.62 8.48
C ALA A 107 -2.05 -10.29 8.97
N GLU A 108 -2.18 -11.46 9.58
CA GLU A 108 -1.05 -12.25 10.11
C GLU A 108 -0.03 -12.62 9.04
N ASN A 109 -0.49 -12.84 7.80
CA ASN A 109 0.38 -13.16 6.68
C ASN A 109 0.99 -11.93 6.01
N TYR A 110 0.56 -10.71 6.35
CA TYR A 110 1.03 -9.51 5.67
C TYR A 110 2.53 -9.24 5.86
N PRO A 111 3.09 -9.33 7.10
CA PRO A 111 4.54 -9.24 7.30
C PRO A 111 5.31 -10.36 6.60
N LYS A 112 4.75 -11.58 6.56
CA LYS A 112 5.36 -12.72 5.85
C LYS A 112 5.44 -12.47 4.34
N ARG A 113 4.39 -11.90 3.75
CA ARG A 113 4.39 -11.49 2.33
C ARG A 113 5.45 -10.44 2.07
N ALA A 114 5.51 -9.38 2.89
CA ALA A 114 6.51 -8.33 2.72
C ALA A 114 7.95 -8.87 2.85
N ALA A 115 8.21 -9.79 3.79
CA ALA A 115 9.50 -10.45 3.91
C ALA A 115 9.81 -11.36 2.70
N PHE A 116 8.85 -12.14 2.21
CA PHE A 116 9.03 -13.03 1.06
C PHE A 116 9.34 -12.27 -0.23
N LEU A 117 8.72 -11.10 -0.43
CA LEU A 117 8.95 -10.25 -1.59
C LEU A 117 10.30 -9.52 -1.49
N ALA A 118 10.82 -9.32 -0.27
CA ALA A 118 12.13 -8.70 -0.02
C ALA A 118 13.25 -9.54 -0.66
N GLY A 119 14.26 -8.88 -1.22
CA GLY A 119 15.38 -9.56 -1.89
C GLY A 119 15.06 -10.24 -3.24
N HIS A 120 13.79 -10.33 -3.65
CA HIS A 120 13.43 -10.97 -4.91
C HIS A 120 13.64 -10.00 -6.11
N PRO A 121 14.39 -10.38 -7.17
CA PRO A 121 14.73 -9.50 -8.31
C PRO A 121 13.51 -8.86 -8.99
N ARG A 122 12.43 -9.65 -9.14
CA ARG A 122 11.16 -9.22 -9.73
C ARG A 122 10.49 -8.05 -8.98
N TYR A 123 10.82 -7.88 -7.70
CA TYR A 123 10.27 -6.82 -6.84
C TYR A 123 11.36 -5.82 -6.43
N LEU A 124 12.38 -5.68 -7.28
CA LEU A 124 13.48 -4.70 -7.16
C LEU A 124 14.44 -4.90 -5.98
N LYS A 125 14.39 -6.05 -5.29
CA LYS A 125 15.31 -6.41 -4.20
C LYS A 125 15.48 -5.29 -3.15
N TYR A 126 14.38 -4.88 -2.53
CA TYR A 126 14.47 -3.94 -1.41
C TYR A 126 14.99 -4.61 -0.13
N GLU A 127 15.58 -3.78 0.74
CA GLU A 127 16.24 -4.16 2.00
C GLU A 127 15.34 -3.92 3.22
N GLY A 128 14.56 -2.83 3.20
CA GLY A 128 13.58 -2.51 4.24
C GLY A 128 12.14 -2.59 3.73
N TYR A 129 11.18 -2.87 4.60
CA TYR A 129 9.77 -2.74 4.25
C TYR A 129 8.94 -2.29 5.43
N GLU A 130 7.80 -1.66 5.14
CA GLU A 130 6.74 -1.35 6.10
C GLU A 130 5.40 -1.87 5.59
N THR A 131 4.59 -2.37 6.50
CA THR A 131 3.25 -2.88 6.26
C THR A 131 2.22 -1.89 6.80
N VAL A 132 1.23 -1.56 5.98
CA VAL A 132 0.26 -0.51 6.27
C VAL A 132 -1.15 -1.04 6.06
N ILE A 133 -2.04 -0.75 7.01
CA ILE A 133 -3.48 -0.92 6.81
C ILE A 133 -4.10 0.44 6.51
N MET A 134 -4.75 0.57 5.35
CA MET A 134 -5.48 1.77 4.95
C MET A 134 -6.98 1.50 5.02
N ALA A 135 -7.68 2.13 5.96
CA ALA A 135 -9.09 1.84 6.22
C ALA A 135 -9.81 3.03 6.90
N PRO A 136 -11.16 3.04 7.00
CA PRO A 136 -11.88 3.98 7.85
C PRO A 136 -11.39 3.95 9.31
N GLY A 137 -11.41 5.11 9.98
CA GLY A 137 -10.99 5.21 11.39
C GLY A 137 -11.71 4.23 12.31
N ASP A 138 -13.03 4.09 12.14
CA ASP A 138 -13.84 3.14 12.91
C ASP A 138 -13.46 1.68 12.64
N PHE A 139 -13.03 1.34 11.42
CA PHE A 139 -12.54 -0.01 11.13
C PHE A 139 -11.27 -0.29 11.92
N ILE A 140 -10.29 0.64 11.88
CA ILE A 140 -9.03 0.51 12.60
C ILE A 140 -9.26 0.40 14.12
N ALA A 141 -10.21 1.17 14.67
CA ALA A 141 -10.52 1.14 16.09
C ALA A 141 -11.19 -0.16 16.56
N ASN A 142 -11.96 -0.81 15.69
CA ASN A 142 -12.78 -1.99 16.05
C ASN A 142 -12.23 -3.32 15.52
N GLU A 143 -11.12 -3.32 14.79
CA GLU A 143 -10.51 -4.51 14.22
C GLU A 143 -9.12 -4.76 14.84
N PRO A 144 -9.03 -5.62 15.90
CA PRO A 144 -7.78 -5.88 16.61
C PRO A 144 -6.66 -6.38 15.71
N ARG A 145 -7.00 -7.10 14.63
CA ARG A 145 -6.01 -7.63 13.67
C ARG A 145 -5.26 -6.54 12.90
N CYS A 146 -5.65 -5.27 13.02
CA CYS A 146 -4.84 -4.15 12.53
C CYS A 146 -3.46 -4.08 13.22
N GLU A 147 -3.28 -4.71 14.39
CA GLU A 147 -1.99 -4.77 15.11
C GLU A 147 -0.89 -5.54 14.36
N TYR A 148 -1.25 -6.37 13.37
CA TYR A 148 -0.27 -7.09 12.53
C TYR A 148 0.41 -6.20 11.48
N PHE A 149 -0.06 -4.96 11.31
CA PHE A 149 0.54 -3.97 10.41
C PHE A 149 1.42 -3.02 11.22
N ASP A 150 2.54 -2.57 10.62
CA ASP A 150 3.45 -1.62 11.28
C ASP A 150 2.75 -0.31 11.63
N ARG A 151 1.80 0.14 10.79
CA ARG A 151 0.97 1.32 11.09
C ARG A 151 -0.34 1.40 10.30
N PRO A 152 -1.33 2.17 10.79
CA PRO A 152 -2.50 2.53 10.01
C PRO A 152 -2.32 3.80 9.16
N ILE A 153 -3.15 3.95 8.13
CA ILE A 153 -3.50 5.21 7.46
C ILE A 153 -5.04 5.30 7.44
N ARG A 154 -5.61 6.37 7.96
CA ARG A 154 -7.08 6.52 8.00
C ARG A 154 -7.61 7.11 6.71
N TYR A 155 -8.74 6.60 6.23
CA TYR A 155 -9.43 7.16 5.06
C TYR A 155 -9.74 8.66 5.21
N GLU A 156 -10.04 9.10 6.43
CA GLU A 156 -10.30 10.49 6.77
C GLU A 156 -9.08 11.38 6.50
N GLU A 157 -7.86 10.87 6.72
CA GLU A 157 -6.62 11.57 6.42
C GLU A 157 -6.32 11.56 4.93
N VAL A 158 -6.54 10.41 4.27
CA VAL A 158 -6.38 10.28 2.81
C VAL A 158 -7.37 11.17 2.07
N ALA A 159 -8.58 11.34 2.59
CA ALA A 159 -9.62 12.18 2.02
C ALA A 159 -9.22 13.66 1.88
N ALA A 160 -8.32 14.15 2.74
CA ALA A 160 -7.75 15.49 2.62
C ALA A 160 -6.82 15.63 1.40
N GLN A 161 -6.27 14.52 0.91
CA GLN A 161 -5.36 14.46 -0.24
C GLN A 161 -6.05 13.96 -1.52
N ILE A 162 -7.04 13.08 -1.37
CA ILE A 162 -7.74 12.36 -2.44
C ILE A 162 -9.24 12.32 -2.11
N PRO A 163 -10.06 13.26 -2.64
CA PRO A 163 -11.47 13.39 -2.30
C PRO A 163 -12.33 12.12 -2.50
N LEU A 164 -11.89 11.20 -3.38
CA LEU A 164 -12.57 9.92 -3.62
C LEU A 164 -12.72 9.08 -2.33
N PHE A 165 -11.78 9.19 -1.39
CA PHE A 165 -11.88 8.50 -0.09
C PHE A 165 -13.01 9.06 0.77
N ALA A 166 -13.30 10.38 0.69
CA ALA A 166 -14.45 10.97 1.36
C ALA A 166 -15.78 10.49 0.77
N GLU A 167 -15.83 10.28 -0.55
CA GLU A 167 -17.00 9.71 -1.20
C GLU A 167 -17.22 8.25 -0.79
N ALA A 168 -16.15 7.47 -0.66
CA ALA A 168 -16.22 6.07 -0.21
C ALA A 168 -16.80 5.96 1.20
N LEU A 169 -16.41 6.86 2.12
CA LEU A 169 -16.94 6.91 3.49
C LEU A 169 -18.46 7.18 3.56
N ARG A 170 -19.06 7.79 2.53
CA ARG A 170 -20.50 8.09 2.47
C ARG A 170 -21.36 6.97 1.86
N GLY A 171 -20.72 5.92 1.33
CA GLY A 171 -21.35 4.83 0.58
C GLY A 171 -21.95 3.72 1.44
#